data_AF-A0A3M3ZN10-F1
#
_entry.id   AF-A0A3M3ZN10-F1
#
_cell.length_a   1.000
_cell.length_b   1.000
_cell.length_c   1.000
_cell.angle_alpha   90.00
_cell.angle_beta   90.00
_cell.angle_gamma   90.00
#
_symmetry.space_group_name_H-M   'P 1'
#
loop_
_entity.id
_entity.type
_entity.pdbx_description
1 polymer ?
#
loop_
_entity_poly.entity_id
_entity_poly.type
_entity_poly.pdbx_seq_one_letter_code
_entity_poly.pdbx_strand_id
1 'polypeptide(L)' 'MTNQLFPKGAAGLKGAQGSNSVAGTSPLTKEAYQQQQLDLLKDQSLPYAEYQKRYKQIMAE' A
#
# COMPACT_ATOMS: atom_id res chain seq x y z
N MET A 1 -42.76 0.34 -0.74
CA MET A 1 -42.28 0.27 0.65
C MET A 1 -40.76 0.35 0.65
N THR A 2 -40.20 1.00 1.66
CA THR A 2 -38.84 1.51 1.84
C THR A 2 -37.72 0.47 1.65
N ASN A 3 -36.54 0.94 1.21
CA ASN A 3 -35.30 0.73 1.95
C ASN A 3 -34.27 1.80 1.55
N GLN A 4 -34.37 2.96 2.21
CA GLN A 4 -33.30 3.97 2.25
C GLN A 4 -32.16 3.43 3.12
N LEU A 5 -31.04 3.03 2.53
CA LEU A 5 -29.96 2.37 3.28
C LEU A 5 -28.95 3.33 3.95
N PHE A 6 -28.95 4.64 3.69
CA PHE A 6 -27.96 5.50 4.36
C PHE A 6 -28.45 6.94 4.67
N PRO A 7 -29.14 7.17 5.80
CA PRO A 7 -29.26 8.50 6.36
C PRO A 7 -28.08 8.76 7.30
N LYS A 8 -27.18 9.65 6.87
CA LYS A 8 -26.24 10.47 7.67
C LYS A 8 -25.64 9.86 8.95
N GLY A 9 -24.32 9.67 8.90
CA GLY A 9 -23.42 10.08 10.00
C GLY A 9 -22.76 8.93 10.75
N ALA A 10 -21.62 8.46 10.25
CA ALA A 10 -20.62 7.79 11.09
C ALA A 10 -19.91 8.84 11.98
N ALA A 11 -20.67 9.48 12.86
CA ALA A 11 -20.16 10.21 14.01
C ALA A 11 -20.01 9.19 15.15
N GLY A 12 -18.84 8.57 15.32
CA GLY A 12 -18.73 7.62 16.43
C GLY A 12 -17.50 6.73 16.59
N LEU A 13 -16.42 6.84 15.83
CA LEU A 13 -15.22 6.01 16.08
C LEU A 13 -14.12 6.80 16.77
N LYS A 14 -14.41 7.22 18.01
CA LYS A 14 -13.37 7.54 19.01
C LYS A 14 -13.02 6.23 19.72
N GLY A 15 -11.77 5.79 19.56
CA GLY A 15 -11.09 4.91 20.52
C GLY A 15 -10.98 3.44 20.12
N ALA A 16 -9.84 3.09 19.52
CA ALA A 16 -9.20 1.80 19.75
C ALA A 16 -7.68 1.98 19.57
N GLN A 17 -7.01 2.10 20.71
CA GLN A 17 -5.57 1.96 20.84
C GLN A 17 -5.19 0.55 20.38
N GLY A 18 -4.56 0.46 19.20
CA GLY A 18 -4.08 -0.78 18.63
C GLY A 18 -2.98 -0.45 17.61
N SER A 19 -1.74 -0.71 18.01
CA SER A 19 -0.58 -1.07 17.20
C SER A 19 -0.38 -0.40 15.83
N ASN A 20 0.74 0.29 15.67
CA ASN A 20 1.48 0.50 14.43
C ASN A 20 0.85 -0.11 13.17
N SER A 21 0.35 0.71 12.25
CA SER A 21 0.81 0.72 10.85
C SER A 21 -0.09 1.56 9.96
N VAL A 22 0.61 2.30 9.09
CA VAL A 22 0.20 2.86 7.81
C VAL A 22 -0.86 3.97 7.83
N ALA A 23 -0.32 5.19 7.72
CA ALA A 23 -0.98 6.31 7.07
C ALA A 23 -1.78 5.83 5.85
N GLY A 24 -3.00 6.35 5.71
CA GLY A 24 -4.00 5.91 4.75
C GLY A 24 -3.43 5.53 3.39
N THR A 25 -3.42 4.23 3.10
CA THR A 25 -3.13 3.74 1.76
C THR A 25 -4.42 3.86 0.97
N SER A 26 -4.61 4.98 0.26
CA SER A 26 -5.25 4.90 -1.05
C SER A 26 -4.67 3.67 -1.76
N PRO A 27 -5.47 2.82 -2.43
CA PRO A 27 -4.92 1.69 -3.14
C PRO A 27 -3.87 2.25 -4.09
N LEU A 28 -2.58 1.99 -3.79
CA LEU A 28 -1.51 2.42 -4.67
C LEU A 28 -1.86 1.83 -6.03
N THR A 29 -1.91 2.68 -7.05
CA THR A 29 -1.95 2.18 -8.42
C THR A 29 -0.78 1.21 -8.57
N LYS A 30 -0.94 0.20 -9.43
CA LYS A 30 0.09 -0.83 -9.66
C LYS A 30 1.48 -0.20 -9.86
N GLU A 31 1.52 0.92 -10.56
CA GLU A 31 2.71 1.74 -10.82
C GLU A 31 3.33 2.32 -9.54
N ALA A 32 2.51 2.91 -8.66
CA ALA A 32 2.99 3.47 -7.40
C ALA A 32 3.57 2.39 -6.47
N TYR A 33 2.94 1.21 -6.45
CA TYR A 33 3.46 0.06 -5.71
C TYR A 33 4.81 -0.43 -6.27
N GLN A 34 4.92 -0.55 -7.60
CA GLN A 34 6.18 -0.92 -8.26
C GLN A 34 7.30 0.08 -7.95
N GLN A 35 7.04 1.38 -8.00
CA GLN A 35 8.04 2.40 -7.66
C GLN A 35 8.52 2.28 -6.21
N GLN A 36 7.61 2.05 -5.27
CA GLN A 36 7.98 1.84 -3.87
C GLN A 36 8.86 0.59 -3.69
N GLN A 37 8.55 -0.51 -4.38
CA GLN A 37 9.38 -1.73 -4.35
C GLN A 37 10.77 -1.49 -4.94
N LEU A 38 10.86 -0.68 -5.99
CA LEU A 38 12.14 -0.33 -6.61
C LEU A 38 13.02 0.53 -5.70
N ASP A 39 12.46 1.48 -4.96
CA ASP A 39 13.24 2.28 -4.02
C ASP A 39 13.74 1.44 -2.84
N LEU A 40 12.90 0.56 -2.28
CA LEU A 40 13.34 -0.43 -1.30
C LEU A 40 14.44 -1.35 -1.84
N LEU A 41 14.38 -1.69 -3.13
CA LEU A 41 15.39 -2.54 -3.76
C LEU A 41 16.75 -1.83 -3.89
N LYS A 42 16.77 -0.52 -4.16
CA LYS A 42 18.00 0.28 -4.22
C LYS A 42 18.69 0.38 -2.86
N ASP A 43 17.92 0.55 -1.80
CA ASP A 43 18.46 0.72 -0.43
C ASP A 43 19.11 -0.55 0.12
N GLN A 44 18.74 -1.73 -0.38
CA GLN A 44 19.28 -3.01 0.11
C GLN A 44 20.72 -3.31 -0.28
N SER A 45 21.43 -2.40 -0.97
CA SER A 45 22.85 -2.55 -1.35
C SER A 45 23.17 -3.92 -1.96
N LEU A 46 22.25 -4.44 -2.78
CA LEU A 46 22.37 -5.77 -3.36
C LEU A 46 23.48 -5.78 -4.43
N PRO A 47 24.20 -6.91 -4.60
CA PRO A 47 25.06 -7.11 -5.76
C PRO A 47 24.26 -6.90 -7.04
N TYR A 48 24.89 -6.28 -8.04
CA TYR A 48 24.22 -5.86 -9.29
C TYR A 48 23.43 -6.98 -9.97
N ALA A 49 23.96 -8.21 -9.97
CA ALA A 49 23.28 -9.38 -10.54
C ALA A 49 21.95 -9.71 -9.83
N GLU A 50 21.92 -9.59 -8.50
CA GLU A 50 20.71 -9.85 -7.70
C GLU A 50 19.72 -8.69 -7.80
N TYR A 51 20.21 -7.45 -7.82
CA TYR A 51 19.39 -6.27 -8.12
C TYR A 51 18.67 -6.43 -9.46
N GLN A 52 19.40 -6.84 -10.51
CA GLN A 52 18.82 -7.00 -11.85
C GLN A 52 17.72 -8.07 -11.90
N LYS A 53 17.88 -9.19 -11.17
CA LYS A 53 16.83 -10.23 -11.08
C LYS A 53 15.57 -9.69 -10.42
N ARG A 54 15.71 -9.03 -9.27
CA ARG A 54 14.59 -8.47 -8.51
C ARG A 54 13.87 -7.36 -9.28
N TYR A 55 14.63 -6.49 -9.95
CA TYR A 55 14.07 -5.45 -10.82
C TYR A 55 13.17 -6.05 -11.90
N LYS A 56 13.64 -7.10 -12.58
CA LYS A 56 12.86 -7.80 -13.61
C LYS A 56 11.59 -8.45 -13.06
N GLN A 57 11.64 -8.99 -11.84
CA GLN A 57 10.47 -9.57 -11.19
C GLN A 57 9.41 -8.51 -10.88
N ILE A 58 9.80 -7.37 -10.31
CA ILE A 58 8.89 -6.26 -9.99
C ILE A 58 8.22 -5.69 -11.25
N MET A 59 8.94 -5.62 -12.37
CA MET A 59 8.40 -5.13 -13.65
C MET A 59 7.54 -6.16 -14.38
N ALA A 60 7.63 -7.44 -14.02
CA ALA A 60 6.87 -8.54 -14.64
C ALA A 60 5.54 -8.82 -13.93
N GLU A 61 5.38 -8.41 -12.68
CA GLU A 61 4.09 -8.41 -11.94
C GLU A 61 3.11 -7.40 -12.52
#